data_AF-A0AAU0Y054-F1
#
_entry.id   AF-A0AAU0Y054-F1
#
_cell.length_a   1.000
_cell.length_b   1.000
_cell.length_c   1.000
_cell.angle_alpha   90.00
_cell.angle_beta   90.00
_cell.angle_gamma   90.00
#
_symmetry.space_group_name_H-M   'P 1'
#
loop_
_entity.id
_entity.type
_entity.pdbx_description
1 polymer ?
#
loop_
_entity_poly.entity_id
_entity_poly.type
_entity_poly.pdbx_seq_one_letter_code
_entity_poly.pdbx_strand_id
1 'polypeptide(L)'
;MGRDHWRVERTGYSPWGALALVLLTGLALVRNGPDPSPAQPQRVPAASAHRHQGALGAPPADLMVRPLAYAPASRVVIPAIQVDAPLVDVHLEPDGSLVTPLPDDPRLAGWYRDGVAPGDLHPMEGAHPW
;
A
#
# COMPACT_ATOMS: atom_id res chain seq x y z
N MET A 1 27.73 -62.71 -11.69
CA MET A 1 26.56 -62.47 -12.54
C MET A 1 25.52 -61.68 -11.74
N GLY A 2 25.51 -60.36 -11.89
CA GLY A 2 24.53 -59.47 -11.24
C GLY A 2 23.50 -58.99 -12.27
N ARG A 3 22.21 -59.13 -11.96
CA ARG A 3 21.12 -58.46 -12.67
C ARG A 3 20.00 -58.16 -11.68
N ASP A 4 20.05 -56.93 -11.18
CA ASP A 4 19.04 -56.30 -10.36
C ASP A 4 17.92 -55.87 -11.31
N HIS A 5 16.78 -56.55 -11.23
CA HIS A 5 15.59 -56.17 -11.98
C HIS A 5 14.82 -55.16 -11.12
N TRP A 6 15.17 -53.88 -11.28
CA TRP A 6 14.34 -52.80 -10.78
C TRP A 6 12.96 -52.90 -11.46
N ARG A 7 11.98 -53.45 -10.74
CA ARG A 7 10.59 -53.46 -11.17
C ARG A 7 10.10 -52.02 -11.03
N VAL A 8 10.05 -51.30 -12.15
CA VAL A 8 9.24 -50.10 -12.25
C VAL A 8 7.80 -50.55 -12.07
N GLU A 9 7.27 -50.48 -10.86
CA GLU A 9 5.83 -50.52 -10.67
C GLU A 9 5.31 -49.26 -11.39
N ARG A 10 4.87 -49.43 -12.64
CA ARG A 10 4.14 -48.39 -13.36
C ARG A 10 2.80 -48.27 -12.67
N THR A 11 2.73 -47.41 -11.65
CA THR A 11 1.49 -47.11 -10.93
C THR A 11 0.52 -46.54 -11.95
N GLY A 12 -0.41 -47.39 -12.41
CA GLY A 12 -1.47 -46.97 -13.30
C GLY A 12 -2.36 -46.01 -12.54
N TYR A 13 -2.15 -44.71 -12.73
CA TYR A 13 -3.09 -43.71 -12.25
C TYR A 13 -4.42 -43.99 -12.95
N SER A 14 -5.41 -44.45 -12.18
CA SER A 14 -6.77 -44.55 -12.66
C SER A 14 -7.20 -43.16 -13.13
N PRO A 15 -7.66 -43.00 -14.39
CA PRO A 15 -8.01 -41.68 -14.93
C PRO A 15 -9.06 -40.97 -14.07
N TRP A 16 -9.88 -41.75 -13.36
CA TRP A 16 -10.84 -41.28 -12.36
C TRP A 16 -10.20 -40.63 -11.15
N GLY A 17 -9.07 -41.14 -10.67
CA GLY A 17 -8.33 -40.55 -9.56
C GLY A 17 -7.73 -39.20 -9.94
N ALA A 18 -7.17 -39.10 -11.15
CA ALA A 18 -6.67 -37.84 -11.68
C ALA A 18 -7.82 -36.81 -11.84
N LEU A 19 -8.96 -37.23 -12.38
CA LEU A 19 -10.14 -36.36 -12.52
C LEU A 19 -10.65 -35.85 -11.17
N ALA A 20 -10.75 -36.75 -10.18
CA ALA A 20 -11.17 -36.39 -8.83
C ALA A 20 -10.19 -35.40 -8.18
N LEU A 21 -8.88 -35.60 -8.37
CA LEU A 21 -7.85 -34.70 -7.84
C LEU A 21 -7.95 -33.30 -8.46
N VAL A 22 -8.13 -33.22 -9.79
CA VAL A 22 -8.33 -31.94 -10.49
C VAL A 22 -9.59 -31.24 -10.01
N LEU A 23 -10.70 -31.97 -9.87
CA LEU A 23 -11.97 -31.42 -9.39
C LEU A 23 -11.87 -30.89 -7.96
N LEU A 24 -11.24 -31.65 -7.07
CA LEU A 24 -11.02 -31.25 -5.67
C LEU A 24 -10.09 -30.05 -5.56
N THR A 25 -9.04 -30.00 -6.39
CA THR A 25 -8.12 -28.86 -6.45
C THR A 25 -8.84 -27.61 -6.93
N GLY A 26 -9.65 -27.71 -7.99
CA GLY A 26 -10.48 -26.61 -8.48
C GLY A 26 -11.48 -26.12 -7.42
N LEU A 27 -12.17 -27.04 -6.74
CA LEU A 27 -13.12 -26.70 -5.68
C LEU A 27 -12.41 -26.04 -4.48
N ALA A 28 -11.23 -26.53 -4.11
CA ALA A 28 -10.40 -25.94 -3.05
C ALA A 28 -9.97 -24.52 -3.42
N LEU A 29 -9.59 -24.27 -4.67
CA LEU A 29 -9.23 -22.92 -5.13
C LEU A 29 -10.41 -21.95 -5.14
N VAL A 30 -11.62 -22.42 -5.47
CA VAL A 30 -12.82 -21.58 -5.40
C VAL A 30 -13.20 -21.27 -3.95
N ARG A 31 -13.06 -22.24 -3.04
CA ARG A 31 -13.36 -22.05 -1.61
C ARG A 31 -12.30 -21.26 -0.86
N ASN A 32 -11.03 -21.41 -1.25
CA ASN A 32 -9.88 -20.73 -0.67
C ASN A 32 -9.40 -19.57 -1.55
N GLY A 33 -10.24 -19.09 -2.47
CA GLY A 33 -9.92 -17.94 -3.29
C GLY A 33 -9.54 -16.80 -2.34
N PRO A 34 -8.38 -16.14 -2.53
CA PRO A 34 -8.07 -14.99 -1.72
C PRO A 34 -9.21 -13.99 -1.88
N ASP A 35 -9.75 -13.49 -0.77
CA ASP A 35 -10.64 -12.34 -0.82
C ASP A 35 -9.92 -11.31 -1.71
N PRO A 36 -10.56 -10.80 -2.78
CA PRO A 36 -10.04 -9.63 -3.48
C PRO A 36 -10.21 -8.45 -2.52
N SER A 37 -9.45 -8.47 -1.43
CA SER A 37 -9.35 -7.36 -0.51
C SER A 37 -8.73 -6.27 -1.37
N PRO A 38 -9.45 -5.18 -1.70
CA PRO A 38 -8.80 -4.01 -2.27
C PRO A 38 -7.68 -3.71 -1.29
N ALA A 39 -6.43 -3.75 -1.77
CA ALA A 39 -5.24 -3.78 -0.94
C ALA A 39 -5.46 -2.89 0.29
N GLN A 40 -5.68 -3.51 1.45
CA GLN A 40 -5.96 -2.73 2.66
C GLN A 40 -4.79 -1.77 2.79
N PRO A 41 -5.03 -0.45 2.93
CA PRO A 41 -3.95 0.52 2.96
C PRO A 41 -2.98 0.07 4.03
N GLN A 42 -1.80 -0.42 3.60
CA GLN A 42 -0.79 -0.89 4.53
C GLN A 42 -0.52 0.28 5.45
N ARG A 43 -0.78 0.10 6.76
CA ARG A 43 -0.37 1.09 7.76
C ARG A 43 1.14 1.22 7.67
N VAL A 44 1.58 2.24 6.95
CA VAL A 44 2.96 2.66 6.96
C VAL A 44 3.21 3.24 8.35
N PRO A 45 4.14 2.69 9.14
CA PRO A 45 4.48 3.28 10.42
C PRO A 45 4.94 4.72 10.18
N ALA A 46 4.50 5.68 11.01
CA ALA A 46 4.85 7.10 10.89
C ALA A 46 6.37 7.35 10.85
N ALA A 47 7.17 6.40 11.34
CA ALA A 47 8.63 6.39 11.24
C ALA A 47 9.15 6.37 9.79
N SER A 48 8.40 5.82 8.83
CA SER A 48 8.77 5.81 7.41
C SER A 48 8.74 7.23 6.81
N ALA A 49 7.83 8.09 7.27
CA ALA A 49 7.79 9.50 6.88
C ALA A 49 9.01 10.28 7.42
N HIS A 50 9.48 9.94 8.64
CA HIS A 50 10.69 10.52 9.23
C HIS A 50 11.97 10.12 8.47
N ARG A 51 12.02 8.93 7.87
CA ARG A 51 13.22 8.50 7.13
C ARG A 51 13.45 9.33 5.87
N HIS A 52 12.41 9.85 5.23
CA HIS A 52 12.52 10.77 4.09
C HIS A 52 12.93 12.20 4.50
N GLN A 53 12.61 12.63 5.72
CA GLN A 53 13.11 13.89 6.28
C GLN A 53 14.63 13.87 6.51
N GLY A 54 15.21 12.68 6.76
CA GLY A 54 16.67 12.52 6.94
C GLY A 54 17.49 12.55 5.64
N ALA A 55 16.85 12.40 4.46
CA ALA A 55 17.53 12.40 3.17
C ALA A 55 17.59 13.80 2.52
N LEU A 56 16.71 14.72 2.92
CA LEU A 56 16.83 16.14 2.63
C LEU A 56 17.70 16.73 3.73
N GLY A 57 18.97 17.00 3.43
CA GLY A 57 19.86 17.66 4.38
C GLY A 57 19.17 18.88 4.99
N ALA A 58 19.22 19.00 6.33
CA ALA A 58 18.61 20.11 7.04
C ALA A 58 19.02 21.43 6.37
N PRO A 59 18.06 22.29 5.95
CA PRO A 59 18.43 23.59 5.42
C PRO A 59 19.26 24.33 6.48
N PRO A 60 20.30 25.08 6.07
CA PRO A 60 21.10 25.84 7.00
C PRO A 60 20.19 26.70 7.88
N ALA A 61 20.45 26.69 9.20
CA ALA A 61 19.62 27.31 10.23
C ALA A 61 19.39 28.83 10.07
N ASP A 62 20.06 29.46 9.11
CA ASP A 62 19.93 30.88 8.74
C ASP A 62 18.78 31.18 7.76
N LEU A 63 18.13 30.17 7.19
CA LEU A 63 16.91 30.37 6.41
C LEU A 63 15.69 30.21 7.30
N MET A 64 15.40 31.23 8.10
CA MET A 64 14.08 31.41 8.72
C MET A 64 13.05 31.66 7.61
N VAL A 65 12.65 30.59 6.91
CA VAL A 65 11.62 30.64 5.87
C VAL A 65 10.33 31.05 6.58
N ARG A 66 9.71 32.15 6.14
CA ARG A 66 8.41 32.56 6.66
C ARG A 66 7.38 31.49 6.24
N PRO A 67 6.52 30.99 7.14
CA PRO A 67 5.45 30.08 6.76
C PRO A 67 4.58 30.75 5.69
N LEU A 68 4.14 29.99 4.70
CA LEU A 68 3.23 30.52 3.71
C LEU A 68 1.83 30.70 4.32
N ALA A 69 1.05 31.64 3.79
CA ALA A 69 -0.39 31.67 4.09
C ALA A 69 -1.03 30.33 3.69
N TYR A 70 -2.08 29.93 4.41
CA TYR A 70 -2.79 28.68 4.14
C TYR A 70 -3.14 28.56 2.66
N ALA A 71 -2.73 27.45 2.05
CA ALA A 71 -3.04 27.09 0.68
C ALA A 71 -3.45 25.61 0.64
N PRO A 72 -4.61 25.27 0.04
CA PRO A 72 -5.04 23.88 -0.05
C PRO A 72 -4.10 23.07 -0.96
N ALA A 73 -3.89 21.80 -0.62
CA ALA A 73 -3.11 20.89 -1.44
C ALA A 73 -3.89 20.57 -2.73
N SER A 74 -3.25 20.74 -3.89
CA SER A 74 -3.94 20.66 -5.20
C SER A 74 -3.42 19.57 -6.12
N ARG A 75 -2.13 19.24 -6.06
CA ARG A 75 -1.48 18.24 -6.92
C ARG A 75 -0.21 17.70 -6.29
N VAL A 76 0.11 16.44 -6.57
CA VAL A 76 1.38 15.81 -6.21
C VAL A 76 2.11 15.36 -7.48
N VAL A 77 3.40 15.70 -7.58
CA VAL A 77 4.26 15.35 -8.71
C VAL A 77 5.54 14.70 -8.19
N ILE A 78 5.85 13.48 -8.64
CA ILE A 78 7.08 12.74 -8.30
C ILE A 78 7.71 12.23 -9.59
N PRO A 79 8.60 13.03 -10.23
CA PRO A 79 9.13 12.72 -11.56
C PRO A 79 9.90 11.40 -11.62
N ALA A 80 10.63 11.06 -10.55
CA ALA A 80 11.46 9.86 -10.47
C ALA A 80 10.67 8.55 -10.64
N ILE A 81 9.38 8.56 -10.29
CA ILE A 81 8.46 7.43 -10.45
C ILE A 81 7.26 7.78 -11.32
N GLN A 82 7.36 8.86 -12.10
CA GLN A 82 6.35 9.31 -13.06
C GLN A 82 4.94 9.53 -12.45
N VAL A 83 4.88 10.00 -11.20
CA VAL A 83 3.60 10.37 -10.57
C VAL A 83 3.26 11.82 -10.92
N ASP A 84 2.05 12.03 -11.42
CA ASP A 84 1.39 13.34 -11.59
C ASP A 84 -0.11 13.12 -11.38
N ALA A 85 -0.58 13.54 -10.20
CA ALA A 85 -1.91 13.22 -9.68
C ALA A 85 -2.56 14.47 -9.05
N PRO A 86 -3.78 14.86 -9.49
CA PRO A 86 -4.58 15.84 -8.75
C PRO A 86 -4.94 15.30 -7.36
N LEU A 87 -5.02 16.22 -6.39
CA LEU A 87 -5.41 15.91 -5.02
C LEU A 87 -6.91 16.15 -4.83
N VAL A 88 -7.54 15.27 -4.05
CA VAL A 88 -8.92 15.41 -3.57
C VAL A 88 -8.94 15.28 -2.06
N ASP A 89 -9.80 16.03 -1.38
CA ASP A 89 -9.94 15.90 0.07
C ASP A 89 -10.57 14.56 0.44
N VAL A 90 -9.93 13.87 1.38
CA VAL A 90 -10.43 12.65 2.01
C VAL A 90 -10.58 12.86 3.50
N HIS A 91 -11.45 12.05 4.09
CA HIS A 91 -11.76 12.08 5.51
C HIS A 91 -11.59 10.71 6.15
N LEU A 92 -11.70 10.68 7.48
CA LEU A 92 -11.80 9.43 8.21
C LEU A 92 -13.25 8.97 8.26
N GLU A 93 -13.46 7.69 7.98
CA GLU A 93 -14.68 6.96 8.28
C GLU A 93 -14.86 6.81 9.81
N PRO A 94 -16.07 6.48 10.30
CA PRO A 94 -16.32 6.31 11.74
C PRO A 94 -15.45 5.25 12.44
N ASP A 95 -14.92 4.29 11.68
CA ASP A 95 -14.00 3.26 12.17
C ASP A 95 -12.53 3.75 12.24
N GLY A 96 -12.26 4.99 11.85
CA GLY A 96 -10.94 5.60 11.80
C GLY A 96 -10.13 5.26 10.54
N SER A 97 -10.74 4.64 9.54
CA SER A 97 -10.09 4.36 8.25
C SER A 97 -10.10 5.61 7.35
N LEU A 98 -9.03 5.84 6.59
CA LEU A 98 -9.03 6.89 5.56
C LEU A 98 -9.88 6.45 4.37
N VAL A 99 -10.81 7.31 3.96
CA VAL A 99 -11.58 7.14 2.72
C VAL A 99 -10.64 7.15 1.53
N THR A 100 -10.82 6.19 0.62
CA THR A 100 -10.08 6.18 -0.65
C THR A 100 -10.80 7.04 -1.69
N PRO A 101 -10.07 7.79 -2.53
CA PRO A 101 -10.63 8.41 -3.73
C PRO A 101 -11.37 7.39 -4.60
N LEU A 102 -12.30 7.86 -5.45
CA LEU A 102 -13.12 6.98 -6.29
C LEU A 102 -12.23 5.98 -7.07
N PRO A 103 -12.52 4.67 -7.02
CA PRO A 103 -11.66 3.64 -7.61
C PRO A 103 -11.62 3.70 -9.15
N ASP A 104 -12.58 4.38 -9.77
CA ASP A 104 -12.71 4.50 -11.22
C ASP A 104 -11.64 5.41 -11.85
N ASP A 105 -10.97 6.25 -11.05
CA ASP A 105 -9.85 7.08 -11.51
C ASP A 105 -8.58 6.83 -10.66
N PRO A 106 -7.64 5.99 -11.15
CA PRO A 106 -6.42 5.66 -10.42
C PRO A 106 -5.41 6.81 -10.35
N ARG A 107 -5.69 7.94 -11.00
CA ARG A 107 -4.81 9.11 -10.98
C ARG A 107 -5.10 10.07 -9.84
N LEU A 108 -6.12 9.80 -9.02
CA LEU A 108 -6.48 10.62 -7.87
C LEU A 108 -5.63 10.27 -6.64
N ALA A 109 -5.08 11.28 -5.99
CA ALA A 109 -4.47 11.15 -4.69
C ALA A 109 -5.36 11.81 -3.62
N GLY A 110 -5.49 11.17 -2.46
CA GLY A 110 -6.24 11.71 -1.33
C GLY A 110 -5.38 12.62 -0.46
N TRP A 111 -5.92 13.77 -0.07
CA TRP A 111 -5.37 14.65 0.94
C TRP A 111 -6.24 14.62 2.20
N TYR A 112 -5.66 14.36 3.37
CA TYR A 112 -6.46 14.37 4.60
C TYR A 112 -6.87 15.81 4.94
N ARG A 113 -8.17 16.08 4.94
CA ARG A 113 -8.71 17.45 5.07
C ARG A 113 -8.30 18.18 6.35
N ASP A 114 -8.04 17.44 7.42
CA ASP A 114 -7.62 17.98 8.72
C ASP A 114 -6.08 17.95 8.88
N GLY A 115 -5.35 17.71 7.78
CA GLY A 115 -3.89 17.72 7.72
C GLY A 115 -3.29 19.12 7.60
N VAL A 116 -1.99 19.25 7.91
CA VAL A 116 -1.24 20.51 7.86
C VAL A 116 -1.05 20.97 6.42
N ALA A 117 -1.40 22.22 6.11
CA ALA A 117 -1.29 22.77 4.77
C ALA A 117 0.16 22.74 4.23
N PRO A 118 0.36 22.52 2.92
CA PRO A 118 1.68 22.58 2.32
C PRO A 118 2.39 23.93 2.54
N GLY A 119 3.64 23.88 3.01
CA GLY A 119 4.43 25.08 3.28
C GLY A 119 4.05 25.81 4.57
N ASP A 120 3.09 25.28 5.32
CA ASP A 120 2.84 25.72 6.68
C ASP A 120 3.95 25.18 7.61
N LEU A 121 4.45 26.06 8.47
CA LEU A 121 5.43 25.69 9.49
C LEU A 121 4.67 25.58 10.78
N HIS A 122 4.02 24.43 10.99
CA HIS A 122 3.43 24.15 12.28
C HIS A 122 4.54 24.18 13.33
N PRO A 123 4.49 25.09 14.33
CA PRO A 123 5.46 25.10 15.40
C PRO A 123 5.38 23.75 16.13
N MET A 124 6.52 23.14 16.43
CA MET A 124 6.60 21.97 17.29
C MET A 124 6.37 22.39 18.77
N GLU A 125 5.31 23.16 19.05
CA GLU A 125 4.95 23.55 20.41
C GLU A 125 4.02 22.46 20.96
N GLY A 126 4.55 21.63 21.86
CA GLY A 126 3.77 20.66 22.62
C GLY A 126 3.80 19.24 22.07
N ALA A 127 4.90 18.53 22.30
CA ALA A 127 4.82 17.08 22.52
C ALA A 127 3.92 16.87 23.74
N HIS A 128 2.63 16.63 23.52
CA HIS A 128 1.72 16.17 24.56
C HIS A 128 2.09 14.72 24.89
N PRO A 129 2.58 14.41 26.10
CA PRO A 129 2.67 13.03 26.55
C PRO A 129 1.25 12.51 26.76
N TRP A 130 0.89 11.44 26.06
CA TRP A 130 -0.25 10.59 26.40
C TRP A 130 0.06 9.82 27.70
#